data_AF-A0A0D6EBX7-F1
#
_entry.id   AF-A0A0D6EBX7-F1
#
_cell.length_a   1.000
_cell.length_b   1.000
_cell.length_c   1.000
_cell.angle_alpha   90.00
_cell.angle_beta   90.00
_cell.angle_gamma   90.00
#
_symmetry.space_group_name_H-M   'P 1'
#
loop_
_entity.id
_entity.type
_entity.pdbx_description
1 polymer ?
#
loop_
_entity_poly.entity_id
_entity_poly.type
_entity_poly.pdbx_seq_one_letter_code
_entity_poly.pdbx_strand_id
1 'polypeptide(L)'
;MNNLAALSLLPQEQLNLAYSNEASELKRYRWLALTFLPFDSSVSRLMTAISMECMHRLCNLQEVARKMELGACINTEQKGNIHLLNTKEQHFFVVDDQIGHQILAKAEEAAEVSWTFFCWLLETNATPELHNTLFDFVTQKNNEFRVIQECREQRAIGFYK
;
A
#
# COMPACT_ATOMS: atom_id res chain seq x y z
N MET A 1 -11.99 -32.34 -0.39
CA MET A 1 -10.61 -32.01 -0.83
C MET A 1 -10.62 -32.02 -2.35
N ASN A 2 -10.79 -30.87 -3.02
CA ASN A 2 -10.74 -30.75 -4.48
C ASN A 2 -10.40 -29.29 -4.86
N ASN A 3 -9.40 -29.12 -5.74
CA ASN A 3 -9.13 -27.95 -6.57
C ASN A 3 -8.65 -26.61 -5.96
N LEU A 4 -7.71 -26.62 -5.01
CA LEU A 4 -6.88 -25.42 -4.75
C LEU A 4 -5.52 -25.44 -5.49
N ALA A 5 -5.18 -26.55 -6.16
CA ALA A 5 -3.94 -26.68 -6.92
C ALA A 5 -3.96 -25.98 -8.30
N ALA A 6 -5.01 -25.22 -8.64
CA ALA A 6 -5.28 -24.82 -10.02
C ALA A 6 -5.71 -23.34 -10.21
N LEU A 7 -5.29 -22.44 -9.32
CA LEU A 7 -5.40 -20.99 -9.57
C LEU A 7 -4.04 -20.31 -9.40
N SER A 8 -3.00 -20.90 -9.99
CA SER A 8 -1.73 -20.18 -10.18
C SER A 8 -1.99 -19.05 -11.18
N LEU A 9 -1.79 -17.82 -10.74
CA LEU A 9 -1.89 -16.65 -11.62
C LEU A 9 -0.77 -16.67 -12.66
N LEU A 10 -1.04 -16.15 -13.85
CA LEU A 10 0.01 -15.93 -14.83
C LEU A 10 0.98 -14.86 -14.31
N PRO A 11 2.28 -14.94 -14.63
CA PRO A 11 3.27 -13.96 -14.17
C PRO A 11 2.88 -12.50 -14.47
N GLN A 12 2.30 -12.26 -15.65
CA GLN A 12 1.80 -10.95 -16.05
C GLN A 12 0.62 -10.47 -15.19
N GLU A 13 -0.28 -11.37 -14.80
CA GLU A 13 -1.42 -11.04 -13.94
C GLU A 13 -0.91 -10.68 -12.54
N GLN A 14 0.03 -11.45 -11.99
CA GLN A 14 0.64 -11.16 -10.70
C GLN A 14 1.37 -9.81 -10.68
N LEU A 15 2.17 -9.54 -11.71
CA LEU A 15 2.86 -8.25 -11.87
C LEU A 15 1.86 -7.08 -11.96
N ASN A 16 0.78 -7.24 -12.74
CA ASN A 16 -0.22 -6.19 -12.86
C ASN A 16 -0.99 -5.96 -11.55
N LEU A 17 -1.35 -7.03 -10.83
CA LEU A 17 -2.02 -6.94 -9.54
C LEU A 17 -1.12 -6.25 -8.50
N ALA A 18 0.14 -6.68 -8.38
CA ALA A 18 1.12 -6.07 -7.48
C ALA A 18 1.34 -4.59 -7.81
N TYR A 19 1.53 -4.26 -9.09
CA TYR A 19 1.77 -2.89 -9.54
C TYR A 19 0.57 -1.99 -9.29
N SER A 20 -0.64 -2.46 -9.60
CA SER A 20 -1.88 -1.70 -9.39
C SER A 20 -2.08 -1.39 -7.90
N ASN A 21 -1.82 -2.37 -7.03
CA ASN A 21 -1.88 -2.18 -5.59
C ASN A 21 -0.86 -1.13 -5.12
N GLU A 22 0.43 -1.28 -5.45
CA GLU A 22 1.45 -0.31 -5.05
C GLU A 22 1.22 1.10 -5.60
N ALA A 23 0.70 1.22 -6.82
CA ALA A 23 0.36 2.51 -7.41
C ALA A 23 -0.81 3.19 -6.67
N SER A 24 -1.78 2.41 -6.19
CA SER A 24 -2.87 2.90 -5.35
C SER A 24 -2.35 3.34 -3.97
N GLU A 25 -1.52 2.52 -3.35
CA GLU A 25 -0.88 2.79 -2.06
C GLU A 25 -0.04 4.08 -2.11
N LEU A 26 0.79 4.24 -3.14
CA LEU A 26 1.58 5.45 -3.37
C LEU A 26 0.71 6.71 -3.37
N LYS A 27 -0.43 6.67 -4.06
CA LYS A 27 -1.37 7.80 -4.13
C LYS A 27 -2.00 8.05 -2.76
N ARG A 28 -2.42 7.00 -2.06
CA ARG A 28 -3.00 7.08 -0.71
C ARG A 28 -2.02 7.73 0.28
N TYR A 29 -0.77 7.27 0.32
CA TYR A 29 0.22 7.80 1.25
C TYR A 29 0.65 9.23 0.92
N ARG A 30 0.76 9.60 -0.36
CA ARG A 30 0.98 11.00 -0.76
C ARG A 30 -0.18 11.90 -0.34
N TRP A 31 -1.41 11.43 -0.51
CA TRP A 31 -2.59 12.17 -0.06
C TRP A 31 -2.58 12.33 1.47
N LEU A 32 -2.35 11.26 2.22
CA LEU A 32 -2.24 11.30 3.69
C LEU A 32 -1.15 12.27 4.15
N ALA A 33 0.02 12.25 3.50
CA ALA A 33 1.11 13.17 3.81
C ALA A 33 0.66 14.65 3.69
N LEU A 34 -0.09 15.00 2.65
CA LEU A 34 -0.63 16.34 2.45
C LEU A 34 -1.73 16.66 3.47
N THR A 35 -2.64 15.72 3.72
CA THR A 35 -3.77 15.90 4.64
C THR A 35 -3.31 16.15 6.08
N PHE A 36 -2.22 15.52 6.53
CA PHE A 36 -1.64 15.74 7.86
C PHE A 36 -0.65 16.90 7.93
N LEU A 37 -0.19 17.45 6.80
CA LEU A 37 0.85 18.48 6.76
C LEU A 37 0.62 19.68 7.71
N PRO A 38 -0.58 20.30 7.78
CA PRO A 38 -0.80 21.45 8.66
C PRO A 38 -1.08 21.07 10.11
N PHE A 39 -1.35 19.79 10.40
CA PHE A 39 -1.82 19.33 11.71
C PHE A 39 -0.72 18.60 12.50
N ASP A 40 -0.07 17.63 11.85
CA ASP A 40 0.97 16.80 12.48
C ASP A 40 2.07 16.50 11.47
N SER A 41 3.15 17.28 11.58
CA SER A 41 4.32 17.14 10.71
C SER A 41 5.03 15.78 10.87
N SER A 42 4.90 15.11 12.01
CA SER A 42 5.52 13.81 12.23
C SER A 42 4.80 12.72 11.44
N VAL A 43 3.46 12.72 11.47
CA VAL A 43 2.62 11.83 10.66
C VAL A 43 2.79 12.13 9.18
N SER A 44 2.82 13.42 8.79
CA SER A 44 3.05 13.82 7.40
C SER A 44 4.37 13.28 6.84
N ARG A 45 5.46 13.37 7.63
CA ARG A 45 6.79 12.83 7.28
C ARG A 45 6.77 11.32 7.20
N LEU A 46 6.09 10.64 8.12
CA LEU A 46 5.95 9.19 8.09
C LEU A 46 5.25 8.73 6.80
N MET A 47 4.11 9.32 6.47
CA MET A 47 3.36 8.99 5.25
C MET A 47 4.17 9.28 3.99
N THR A 48 4.98 10.35 4.02
CA THR A 48 5.93 10.66 2.95
C THR A 48 6.99 9.57 2.81
N ALA A 49 7.59 9.10 3.91
CA ALA A 49 8.57 8.02 3.89
C ALA A 49 7.97 6.72 3.34
N ILE A 50 6.77 6.34 3.79
CA ILE A 50 6.07 5.16 3.29
C ILE A 50 5.77 5.30 1.78
N SER A 51 5.39 6.50 1.32
CA SER A 51 5.18 6.74 -0.11
C SER A 51 6.45 6.55 -0.94
N MET A 52 7.64 6.81 -0.39
CA MET A 52 8.91 6.52 -1.08
C MET A 52 9.16 5.02 -1.16
N GLU A 53 8.85 4.26 -0.11
CA GLU A 53 8.93 2.79 -0.14
C GLU A 53 8.00 2.18 -1.18
N CYS A 54 6.78 2.69 -1.34
CA CYS A 54 5.89 2.31 -2.45
C CYS A 54 6.54 2.56 -3.82
N MET A 55 7.21 3.70 -3.99
CA MET A 55 7.89 4.04 -5.23
C MET A 55 9.07 3.09 -5.50
N HIS A 56 9.84 2.73 -4.47
CA HIS A 56 10.91 1.73 -4.58
C HIS A 56 10.36 0.36 -5.00
N ARG A 57 9.25 -0.08 -4.41
CA ARG A 57 8.57 -1.32 -4.80
C ARG A 57 8.06 -1.29 -6.24
N LEU A 58 7.49 -0.18 -6.69
CA LEU A 58 7.09 -0.01 -8.11
C LEU A 58 8.29 -0.13 -9.05
N CYS A 59 9.43 0.49 -8.73
CA CYS A 59 10.66 0.34 -9.51
C CYS A 59 11.15 -1.11 -9.53
N ASN A 60 11.11 -1.81 -8.39
CA ASN A 60 11.48 -3.23 -8.31
C ASN A 60 10.58 -4.11 -9.19
N LEU A 61 9.26 -3.87 -9.18
CA LEU A 61 8.32 -4.60 -10.05
C LEU A 61 8.62 -4.36 -11.54
N GLN A 62 8.93 -3.12 -11.92
CA GLN A 62 9.31 -2.78 -13.29
C GLN A 62 10.61 -3.48 -13.71
N GLU A 63 11.62 -3.50 -12.85
CA GLU A 63 12.88 -4.17 -13.14
C GLU A 63 12.73 -5.68 -13.27
N VAL A 64 11.92 -6.31 -12.42
CA VAL A 64 11.66 -7.74 -12.49
C VAL A 64 10.87 -8.09 -13.75
N ALA A 65 9.84 -7.30 -14.10
CA ALA A 65 9.12 -7.50 -15.35
C ALA A 65 10.01 -7.31 -16.58
N ARG A 66 10.93 -6.33 -16.56
CA ARG A 66 11.90 -6.14 -17.64
C ARG A 66 12.80 -7.36 -17.81
N LYS A 67 13.29 -7.95 -16.71
CA LYS A 67 14.11 -9.17 -16.74
C LYS A 67 13.34 -10.39 -17.27
N MET A 68 12.03 -10.41 -17.08
CA MET A 68 11.13 -11.46 -17.58
C MET A 68 10.59 -11.17 -18.98
N GLU A 69 11.04 -10.09 -19.65
CA GLU A 69 10.52 -9.64 -20.95
C GLU A 69 9.02 -9.27 -20.94
N LEU A 70 8.45 -9.04 -19.75
CA LEU A 70 7.06 -8.63 -19.51
C LEU A 70 6.92 -7.12 -19.26
N GLY A 71 7.95 -6.32 -19.55
CA GLY A 71 7.93 -4.87 -19.28
C GLY A 71 6.78 -4.14 -19.99
N ALA A 72 6.45 -4.53 -21.23
CA ALA A 72 5.33 -3.95 -21.99
C ALA A 72 3.95 -4.33 -21.44
N CYS A 73 3.90 -5.35 -20.58
CA CYS A 73 2.68 -5.92 -20.04
C CYS A 73 2.24 -5.27 -18.72
N ILE A 74 3.11 -4.45 -18.09
CA ILE A 74 2.75 -3.67 -16.91
C ILE A 74 2.00 -2.43 -17.36
N ASN A 75 0.74 -2.32 -16.95
CA ASN A 75 -0.04 -1.13 -17.19
C ASN A 75 0.36 0.01 -16.24
N THR A 76 1.43 0.73 -16.60
CA THR A 76 1.89 1.92 -15.86
C THR A 76 0.91 3.09 -15.98
N GLU A 77 0.03 3.06 -16.97
CA GLU A 77 -0.94 4.13 -17.28
C GLU A 77 -2.29 3.97 -16.56
N GLN A 78 -2.41 3.09 -15.57
CA GLN A 78 -3.63 3.05 -14.76
C GLN A 78 -3.85 4.41 -14.08
N LYS A 79 -4.68 5.23 -14.74
CA LYS A 79 -5.46 6.33 -14.19
C LYS A 79 -6.37 5.71 -13.15
N GLY A 80 -5.80 5.40 -11.99
CA GLY A 80 -6.56 5.00 -10.82
C GLY A 80 -7.59 6.10 -10.63
N ASN A 81 -8.86 5.76 -10.86
CA ASN A 81 -9.96 6.57 -10.40
C ASN A 81 -9.69 6.79 -8.93
N ILE A 82 -9.41 8.03 -8.59
CA ILE A 82 -9.34 8.41 -7.21
C ILE A 82 -10.78 8.23 -6.73
N HIS A 83 -11.08 7.08 -6.14
CA HIS A 83 -12.04 7.06 -5.05
C HIS A 83 -11.36 7.83 -3.92
N LEU A 84 -11.20 9.14 -4.12
CA LEU A 84 -11.30 10.10 -3.03
C LEU A 84 -12.59 9.64 -2.38
N LEU A 85 -12.45 9.00 -1.22
CA LEU A 85 -13.55 8.64 -0.34
C LEU A 85 -14.60 9.72 -0.54
N ASN A 86 -15.76 9.38 -1.11
CA ASN A 86 -16.76 10.28 -1.64
C ASN A 86 -17.00 11.49 -0.69
N THR A 87 -16.17 12.53 -0.81
CA THR A 87 -16.11 13.64 0.16
C THR A 87 -16.98 14.73 -0.39
N LYS A 88 -18.29 14.50 -0.41
CA LYS A 88 -19.21 15.61 -0.65
C LYS A 88 -19.18 16.64 0.49
N GLU A 89 -18.57 16.32 1.65
CA GLU A 89 -18.51 17.22 2.82
C GLU A 89 -17.27 17.06 3.73
N GLN A 90 -16.12 16.57 3.24
CA GLN A 90 -14.94 16.33 4.11
C GLN A 90 -13.78 17.30 3.82
N HIS A 91 -13.26 17.92 4.87
CA HIS A 91 -12.08 18.79 4.82
C HIS A 91 -10.87 18.04 4.22
N PHE A 92 -10.15 18.70 3.30
CA PHE A 92 -8.94 18.14 2.69
C PHE A 92 -7.82 17.91 3.73
N PHE A 93 -7.79 18.73 4.77
CA PHE A 93 -6.83 18.67 5.85
C PHE A 93 -7.47 18.14 7.13
N VAL A 94 -6.64 17.53 7.97
CA VAL A 94 -7.03 17.24 9.36
C VAL A 94 -7.19 18.56 10.10
N VAL A 95 -8.39 18.80 10.65
CA VAL A 95 -8.71 20.03 11.40
C VAL A 95 -8.81 19.77 12.91
N ASP A 96 -9.00 18.52 13.31
CA ASP A 96 -9.05 18.08 14.69
C ASP A 96 -8.51 16.66 14.85
N ASP A 97 -8.27 16.30 16.09
CA ASP A 97 -7.68 15.02 16.46
C ASP A 97 -8.58 13.82 16.22
N GLN A 98 -9.91 13.98 16.31
CA GLN A 98 -10.85 12.90 16.06
C GLN A 98 -10.82 12.49 14.59
N ILE A 99 -10.82 13.46 13.67
CA ILE A 99 -10.67 13.24 12.24
C ILE A 99 -9.30 12.62 11.94
N GLY A 100 -8.23 13.11 12.58
CA GLY A 100 -6.90 12.54 12.45
C GLY A 100 -6.84 11.06 12.84
N HIS A 101 -7.44 10.70 13.97
CA HIS A 101 -7.51 9.31 14.44
C HIS A 101 -8.31 8.42 13.49
N GLN A 102 -9.47 8.89 13.00
CA GLN A 102 -10.29 8.13 12.04
C GLN A 102 -9.57 7.89 10.72
N ILE A 103 -8.83 8.89 10.23
CA ILE A 103 -8.04 8.75 8.99
C ILE A 103 -6.91 7.75 9.20
N LEU A 104 -6.21 7.77 10.35
CA LEU A 104 -5.17 6.80 10.66
C LEU A 104 -5.72 5.38 10.81
N ALA A 105 -6.90 5.20 11.43
CA ALA A 105 -7.56 3.91 11.53
C ALA A 105 -7.88 3.32 10.14
N LYS A 106 -8.38 4.14 9.21
CA LYS A 106 -8.60 3.71 7.81
C LYS A 106 -7.29 3.41 7.09
N ALA A 107 -6.22 4.15 7.38
CA ALA A 107 -4.91 3.92 6.79
C ALA A 107 -4.28 2.60 7.28
N GLU A 108 -4.50 2.23 8.56
CA GLU A 108 -4.11 0.95 9.16
C GLU A 108 -4.86 -0.21 8.51
N GLU A 109 -6.19 -0.13 8.43
CA GLU A 109 -7.02 -1.16 7.78
C GLU A 109 -6.59 -1.38 6.33
N ALA A 110 -6.35 -0.29 5.57
CA ALA A 110 -5.86 -0.40 4.20
C ALA A 110 -4.47 -1.06 4.11
N ALA A 111 -3.57 -0.79 5.07
CA ALA A 111 -2.26 -1.41 5.11
C ALA A 111 -2.34 -2.91 5.46
N GLU A 112 -3.23 -3.30 6.37
CA GLU A 112 -3.49 -4.71 6.70
C GLU A 112 -4.04 -5.48 5.49
N VAL A 113 -5.00 -4.87 4.77
CA VAL A 113 -5.55 -5.44 3.53
C VAL A 113 -4.45 -5.59 2.47
N SER A 114 -3.59 -4.58 2.30
CA SER A 114 -2.47 -4.67 1.36
C SER A 114 -1.46 -5.75 1.77
N TRP A 115 -1.15 -5.90 3.04
CA TRP A 115 -0.26 -6.95 3.53
C TRP A 115 -0.83 -8.34 3.27
N THR A 116 -2.09 -8.54 3.64
CA THR A 116 -2.82 -9.81 3.41
C THR A 116 -2.88 -10.14 1.92
N PHE A 117 -3.12 -9.15 1.07
CA PHE A 117 -3.09 -9.30 -0.38
C PHE A 117 -1.73 -9.79 -0.90
N PHE A 118 -0.61 -9.25 -0.40
CA PHE A 118 0.72 -9.71 -0.79
C PHE A 118 1.06 -11.11 -0.26
N CYS A 119 0.59 -11.48 0.93
CA CYS A 119 0.68 -12.86 1.41
C CYS A 119 -0.01 -13.82 0.45
N TRP A 120 -1.25 -13.51 0.06
CA TRP A 120 -1.99 -14.30 -0.93
C TRP A 120 -1.30 -14.35 -2.29
N LEU A 121 -0.73 -13.23 -2.74
CA LEU A 121 -0.03 -13.16 -4.02
C LEU A 121 1.24 -14.03 -4.03
N LEU A 122 1.94 -14.10 -2.89
CA LEU A 122 3.08 -15.00 -2.69
C LEU A 122 2.65 -16.47 -2.66
N GLU A 123 1.58 -16.80 -1.93
CA GLU A 123 1.05 -18.17 -1.83
C GLU A 123 0.59 -18.73 -3.19
N THR A 124 0.05 -17.87 -4.05
CA THR A 124 -0.43 -18.24 -5.39
C THR A 124 0.63 -18.12 -6.49
N ASN A 125 1.87 -17.77 -6.12
CA ASN A 125 2.97 -17.60 -7.07
C ASN A 125 3.53 -18.94 -7.56
N ALA A 126 3.39 -19.18 -8.86
CA ALA A 126 4.04 -20.28 -9.57
C ALA A 126 5.30 -19.85 -10.34
N THR A 127 5.71 -18.58 -10.21
CA THR A 127 6.81 -17.99 -10.99
C THR A 127 8.05 -17.79 -10.11
N PRO A 128 9.12 -18.60 -10.25
CA PRO A 128 10.31 -18.50 -9.42
C PRO A 128 10.97 -17.11 -9.43
N GLU A 129 10.97 -16.44 -10.58
CA GLU A 129 11.55 -15.12 -10.78
C GLU A 129 10.86 -14.03 -9.94
N LEU A 130 9.57 -14.23 -9.61
CA LEU A 130 8.79 -13.31 -8.76
C LEU A 130 8.91 -13.63 -7.28
N HIS A 131 9.31 -14.86 -6.91
CA HIS A 131 9.20 -15.35 -5.54
C HIS A 131 9.94 -14.46 -4.54
N ASN A 132 11.23 -14.18 -4.78
CA ASN A 132 12.02 -13.36 -3.87
C ASN A 132 11.45 -11.94 -3.74
N THR A 133 11.02 -11.34 -4.85
CA THR A 133 10.41 -10.00 -4.85
C THR A 133 9.14 -9.96 -4.01
N LEU A 134 8.24 -10.94 -4.18
CA LEU A 134 7.00 -11.04 -3.42
C LEU A 134 7.26 -11.33 -1.94
N PHE A 135 8.24 -12.17 -1.64
CA PHE A 135 8.66 -12.46 -0.27
C PHE A 135 9.17 -11.22 0.46
N ASP A 136 10.03 -10.44 -0.21
CA ASP A 136 10.53 -9.16 0.33
C ASP A 136 9.37 -8.18 0.55
N PHE A 137 8.40 -8.13 -0.38
CA PHE A 137 7.24 -7.24 -0.27
C PHE A 137 6.34 -7.62 0.89
N VAL A 138 6.10 -8.90 1.15
CA VAL A 138 5.35 -9.36 2.33
C VAL A 138 5.99 -8.84 3.62
N THR A 139 7.31 -8.94 3.72
CA THR A 139 8.05 -8.45 4.90
C THR A 139 7.94 -6.93 5.04
N GLN A 140 8.14 -6.20 3.93
CA GLN A 140 8.03 -4.74 3.91
C GLN A 140 6.61 -4.25 4.24
N LYS A 141 5.58 -4.94 3.72
CA LYS A 141 4.18 -4.60 3.96
C LYS A 141 3.73 -4.86 5.39
N ASN A 142 4.22 -5.94 6.01
CA ASN A 142 4.02 -6.15 7.44
C ASN A 142 4.64 -5.01 8.26
N ASN A 143 5.88 -4.61 7.94
CA ASN A 143 6.54 -3.49 8.63
C ASN A 143 5.76 -2.17 8.46
N GLU A 144 5.28 -1.89 7.24
CA GLU A 144 4.43 -0.73 6.93
C GLU A 144 3.15 -0.73 7.78
N PHE A 145 2.44 -1.87 7.84
CA PHE A 145 1.26 -2.04 8.68
C PHE A 145 1.57 -1.78 10.17
N ARG A 146 2.64 -2.38 10.70
CA ARG A 146 3.04 -2.22 12.10
C ARG A 146 3.37 -0.77 12.46
N VAL A 147 4.12 -0.08 11.61
CA VAL A 147 4.48 1.32 11.86
C VAL A 147 3.25 2.23 11.85
N ILE A 148 2.26 1.96 10.98
CA ILE A 148 1.00 2.73 10.96
C ILE A 148 0.16 2.43 12.20
N GLN A 149 0.09 1.16 12.60
CA GLN A 149 -0.59 0.75 13.83
C GLN A 149 0.01 1.46 15.05
N GLU A 150 1.33 1.41 15.21
CA GLU A 150 2.04 2.11 16.30
C GLU A 150 1.79 3.61 16.28
N CYS A 151 1.81 4.24 15.09
CA CYS A 151 1.51 5.66 14.92
C CYS A 151 0.10 6.02 15.40
N ARG A 152 -0.91 5.19 15.08
CA ARG A 152 -2.28 5.40 15.57
C ARG A 152 -2.38 5.21 17.07
N GLU A 153 -1.78 4.17 17.61
CA GLU A 153 -1.82 3.82 19.04
C GLU A 153 -1.15 4.89 19.91
N GLN A 154 0.03 5.38 19.51
CA GLN A 154 0.73 6.46 20.22
C GLN A 154 -0.11 7.73 20.29
N ARG A 155 -0.85 8.03 19.22
CA ARG A 155 -1.77 9.17 19.21
C ARG A 155 -2.96 8.95 20.12
N ALA A 156 -3.52 7.73 20.18
CA ALA A 156 -4.60 7.37 21.11
C ALA A 156 -4.20 7.58 22.58
N ILE A 157 -2.95 7.27 22.92
CA ILE A 157 -2.41 7.47 24.29
C ILE A 157 -2.28 8.96 24.62
N GLY A 158 -1.98 9.81 23.62
CA GLY A 158 -1.92 11.27 23.78
C GLY A 158 -3.26 11.93 24.15
N PHE A 159 -4.41 11.28 23.91
CA PHE A 159 -5.74 11.78 24.31
C PHE A 159 -6.05 11.62 25.79
N TYR A 160 -5.32 10.75 26.52
CA TYR A 160 -5.56 10.45 27.92
C TYR A 160 -4.62 11.22 28.88
N LYS A 161 -3.96 12.27 28.39
CA LYS A 161 -3.19 13.23 29.20
C LYS A 161 -3.80 14.61 29.09
#